data_AF-A0A9N9AZK0-F1
#
_entry.id   AF-A0A9N9AZK0-F1
#
_cell.length_a   1.000
_cell.length_b   1.000
_cell.length_c   1.000
_cell.angle_alpha   90.00
_cell.angle_beta   90.00
_cell.angle_gamma   90.00
#
_symmetry.space_group_name_H-M   'P 1'
#
loop_
_entity.id
_entity.type
_entity.pdbx_description
1 polymer ?
#
loop_
_entity_poly.entity_id
_entity_poly.type
_entity_poly.pdbx_seq_one_letter_code
_entity_poly.pdbx_strand_id
1 'polypeptide(L)'
;MPSGHAILHATCIANTIGYLDILASLVCLADLAYPTIFKRKWPQPICSILAVLELIFLCLNVGLFVYMSIIACLRVHRKTHMQLGPYDYQAWIIIITIALAMACLCRNDYGNSEYYCTEPPDGSVASLFVDSVLLVTLLVVASCLILIRRKIWKIERNVLRGHAMAKSVHDDRDTAKKVAGYLSVFILKWIFLFVYISASVAQDRKFWKYLILAIGTNFGSIFTAILFTIHEGWTSKVADSSLPNDITCATMSSTSGGVSST
;
A
#
# COMPACT_ATOMS: atom_id res chain seq x y z
N MET A 1 4.97 -10.77 -27.17
CA MET A 1 5.00 -9.49 -26.43
C MET A 1 3.84 -9.45 -25.44
N PRO A 2 4.09 -9.66 -24.13
CA PRO A 2 3.12 -9.39 -23.06
C PRO A 2 3.70 -8.60 -21.86
N SER A 3 4.98 -8.18 -21.89
CA SER A 3 5.67 -7.58 -20.73
C SER A 3 5.23 -6.15 -20.40
N GLY A 4 4.80 -5.36 -21.39
CA GLY A 4 4.42 -3.95 -21.18
C GLY A 4 3.20 -3.75 -20.27
N HIS A 5 2.15 -4.56 -20.41
CA HIS A 5 0.93 -4.45 -19.59
C HIS A 5 1.16 -4.81 -18.12
N ALA A 6 2.04 -5.78 -17.83
CA ALA A 6 2.29 -6.23 -16.47
C ALA A 6 3.13 -5.24 -15.65
N ILE A 7 3.98 -4.43 -16.31
CA ILE A 7 4.78 -3.35 -15.73
C ILE A 7 3.88 -2.15 -15.42
N LEU A 8 3.05 -1.74 -16.37
CA LEU A 8 2.12 -0.62 -16.20
C LEU A 8 1.19 -0.82 -14.99
N HIS A 9 0.70 -2.05 -14.81
CA HIS A 9 -0.23 -2.37 -13.73
C HIS A 9 0.40 -2.32 -12.33
N ALA A 10 1.65 -2.79 -12.19
CA ALA A 10 2.37 -2.75 -10.91
C ALA A 10 2.70 -1.30 -10.49
N THR A 11 3.02 -0.45 -11.48
CA THR A 11 3.28 0.98 -11.25
C THR A 11 2.00 1.72 -10.83
N CYS A 12 0.85 1.48 -11.48
CA CYS A 12 -0.41 2.11 -11.07
C CYS A 12 -0.81 1.78 -9.62
N ILE A 13 -0.64 0.53 -9.20
CA ILE A 13 -0.91 0.13 -7.82
C ILE A 13 0.07 0.79 -6.85
N ALA A 14 1.36 0.79 -7.18
CA ALA A 14 2.39 1.44 -6.35
C ALA A 14 2.16 2.96 -6.21
N ASN A 15 1.70 3.63 -7.26
CA ASN A 15 1.36 5.06 -7.22
C ASN A 15 0.17 5.31 -6.31
N THR A 16 -0.87 4.48 -6.41
CA THR A 16 -2.06 4.62 -5.56
C THR A 16 -1.71 4.40 -4.10
N ILE A 17 -0.87 3.40 -3.80
CA ILE A 17 -0.30 3.18 -2.47
C ILE A 17 0.43 4.44 -1.99
N GLY A 18 1.28 5.04 -2.83
CA GLY A 18 1.99 6.27 -2.49
C GLY A 18 1.04 7.43 -2.15
N TYR A 19 -0.02 7.64 -2.92
CA TYR A 19 -1.02 8.67 -2.63
C TYR A 19 -1.76 8.40 -1.31
N LEU A 20 -2.20 7.16 -1.09
CA LEU A 20 -2.88 6.77 0.14
C LEU A 20 -1.97 6.89 1.36
N ASP A 21 -0.68 6.57 1.22
CA ASP A 21 0.33 6.76 2.27
C ASP A 21 0.49 8.24 2.64
N ILE A 22 0.58 9.13 1.64
CA ILE A 22 0.67 10.58 1.87
C ILE A 22 -0.58 11.10 2.56
N LEU A 23 -1.77 10.73 2.07
CA LEU A 23 -3.05 11.14 2.68
C LEU A 23 -3.15 10.64 4.12
N ALA A 24 -2.83 9.37 4.38
CA ALA A 24 -2.81 8.80 5.71
C ALA A 24 -1.84 9.54 6.64
N SER A 25 -0.63 9.86 6.17
CA SER A 25 0.36 10.61 6.94
C SER A 25 -0.12 12.03 7.27
N LEU A 26 -0.77 12.71 6.33
CA LEU A 26 -1.29 14.06 6.57
C LEU A 26 -2.40 14.07 7.63
N VAL A 27 -3.32 13.10 7.57
CA VAL A 27 -4.38 12.98 8.57
C VAL A 27 -3.80 12.62 9.94
N CYS A 28 -2.90 11.62 10.00
CA CYS A 28 -2.21 11.22 11.22
C CYS A 28 -1.40 12.36 11.86
N LEU A 29 -0.68 13.13 11.04
CA LEU A 29 0.03 14.33 11.51
C LEU A 29 -0.93 15.39 12.04
N ALA A 30 -2.05 15.66 11.36
CA ALA A 30 -3.04 16.63 11.82
C ALA A 30 -3.67 16.20 13.14
N ASP A 31 -3.95 14.90 13.31
CA ASP A 31 -4.54 14.34 14.53
C ASP A 31 -3.55 14.33 15.70
N LEU A 32 -2.25 14.08 15.46
CA LEU A 32 -1.21 14.17 16.50
C LEU A 32 -0.77 15.60 16.83
N ALA A 33 -0.72 16.49 15.84
CA ALA A 33 -0.23 17.86 16.03
C ALA A 33 -1.18 18.71 16.88
N TYR A 34 -2.49 18.56 16.67
CA TYR A 34 -3.49 19.39 17.36
C TYR A 34 -3.46 19.22 18.89
N PRO A 35 -3.52 18.00 19.47
CA PRO A 35 -3.39 17.80 20.91
C PRO A 35 -2.02 18.24 21.45
N THR A 36 -0.97 18.11 20.64
CA THR A 36 0.38 18.50 21.05
C THR A 36 0.50 20.02 21.26
N ILE A 37 -0.08 20.81 20.35
CA ILE A 37 -0.04 22.28 20.34
C ILE A 37 -1.07 22.86 21.32
N PHE A 38 -2.33 22.44 21.21
CA PHE A 38 -3.44 23.05 21.94
C PHE A 38 -3.72 22.40 23.30
N LYS A 39 -3.00 21.32 23.64
CA LYS A 39 -3.17 20.54 24.88
C LYS A 39 -4.61 20.06 25.10
N ARG A 40 -5.37 19.91 24.02
CA ARG A 40 -6.76 19.44 24.00
C ARG A 40 -7.00 18.61 22.74
N LYS A 41 -7.88 17.62 22.83
CA LYS A 41 -8.30 16.83 21.67
C LYS A 41 -9.22 17.61 20.75
N TRP A 42 -9.33 17.15 19.50
CA TRP A 42 -10.33 17.66 18.56
C TRP A 42 -11.75 17.52 19.17
N PRO A 43 -12.61 18.54 19.05
CA PRO A 43 -13.99 18.44 19.52
C PRO A 43 -14.76 17.40 18.69
N GLN A 44 -15.77 16.78 19.31
CA GLN A 44 -16.75 15.99 18.56
C GLN A 44 -17.57 16.92 17.66
N PRO A 45 -17.94 16.52 16.42
CA PRO A 45 -17.76 15.20 15.80
C PRO A 45 -16.43 15.01 15.01
N ILE A 46 -15.56 16.03 14.97
CA ILE A 46 -14.36 16.06 14.13
C ILE A 46 -13.41 14.90 14.49
N CYS A 47 -13.24 14.63 15.79
CA CYS A 47 -12.41 13.54 16.29
C CYS A 47 -12.85 12.17 15.74
N SER A 48 -14.15 11.88 15.73
CA SER A 48 -14.68 10.63 15.16
C SER A 48 -14.46 10.55 13.64
N ILE A 49 -14.60 11.66 12.91
CA ILE A 49 -14.37 11.72 11.47
C ILE A 49 -12.91 11.43 11.12
N LEU A 50 -11.96 12.06 11.83
CA LEU A 50 -10.52 11.82 11.63
C LEU A 50 -10.18 10.36 11.87
N ALA A 51 -10.69 9.76 12.95
CA ALA A 51 -10.42 8.37 13.26
C ALA A 51 -10.97 7.39 12.22
N VAL A 52 -12.19 7.61 11.73
CA VAL A 52 -12.78 6.82 10.65
C VAL A 52 -11.98 6.96 9.35
N LEU A 53 -11.54 8.19 9.03
CA LEU A 53 -10.77 8.46 7.82
C LEU A 53 -9.40 7.77 7.85
N GLU A 54 -8.71 7.82 8.99
CA GLU A 54 -7.44 7.11 9.18
C GLU A 54 -7.62 5.60 9.05
N LEU A 55 -8.67 5.04 9.65
CA LEU A 55 -8.96 3.61 9.56
C LEU A 55 -9.25 3.17 8.13
N ILE A 56 -9.99 3.96 7.35
CA ILE A 56 -10.23 3.67 5.92
C ILE A 56 -8.91 3.67 5.15
N PHE A 57 -8.09 4.71 5.31
CA PHE A 57 -6.80 4.78 4.61
C PHE A 57 -5.84 3.66 5.04
N LEU A 58 -5.87 3.28 6.31
CA LEU A 58 -5.12 2.16 6.85
C LEU A 58 -5.53 0.85 6.17
N CYS A 59 -6.84 0.54 6.16
CA CYS A 59 -7.36 -0.68 5.55
C CYS A 59 -7.09 -0.74 4.03
N LEU A 60 -7.27 0.38 3.31
CA LEU A 60 -6.97 0.44 1.88
C LEU A 60 -5.48 0.19 1.62
N ASN A 61 -4.58 0.81 2.38
CA ASN A 61 -3.14 0.58 2.24
C ASN A 61 -2.76 -0.87 2.51
N VAL A 62 -3.20 -1.46 3.64
CA VAL A 62 -2.93 -2.88 3.94
C VAL A 62 -3.46 -3.77 2.83
N GLY A 63 -4.71 -3.57 2.42
CA GLY A 63 -5.36 -4.38 1.39
C GLY A 63 -4.59 -4.34 0.06
N LEU A 64 -4.15 -3.17 -0.38
CA LEU A 64 -3.37 -3.02 -1.61
C LEU A 64 -1.99 -3.67 -1.51
N PHE A 65 -1.32 -3.59 -0.36
CA PHE A 65 -0.03 -4.25 -0.17
C PHE A 65 -0.16 -5.78 -0.08
N VAL A 66 -1.18 -6.29 0.59
CA VAL A 66 -1.51 -7.73 0.59
C VAL A 66 -1.77 -8.19 -0.83
N TYR A 67 -2.60 -7.45 -1.58
CA TYR A 67 -2.88 -7.72 -2.98
C TYR A 67 -1.60 -7.77 -3.83
N MET A 68 -0.77 -6.72 -3.77
CA MET A 68 0.52 -6.66 -4.46
C MET A 68 1.43 -7.83 -4.11
N SER A 69 1.50 -8.20 -2.82
CA SER A 69 2.34 -9.31 -2.37
C SER A 69 1.87 -10.66 -2.93
N ILE A 70 0.56 -10.92 -2.94
CA ILE A 70 -0.03 -12.16 -3.47
C ILE A 70 0.22 -12.26 -4.97
N ILE A 71 -0.06 -11.20 -5.74
CA ILE A 71 0.16 -11.18 -7.18
C ILE A 71 1.65 -11.41 -7.51
N ALA A 72 2.56 -10.76 -6.77
CA ALA A 72 3.98 -10.94 -6.95
C ALA A 72 4.43 -12.39 -6.64
N CYS A 73 3.92 -12.96 -5.55
CA CYS A 73 4.16 -14.34 -5.15
C CYS A 73 3.66 -15.35 -6.20
N LEU A 74 2.45 -15.15 -6.73
CA LEU A 74 1.86 -16.00 -7.75
C LEU A 74 2.69 -15.95 -9.06
N ARG A 75 3.16 -14.77 -9.45
CA ARG A 75 4.08 -14.60 -10.61
C ARG A 75 5.42 -15.33 -10.39
N VAL A 76 5.91 -15.38 -9.15
CA VAL A 76 7.12 -16.14 -8.80
C VAL A 76 6.89 -17.64 -8.90
N HIS A 77 5.80 -18.16 -8.32
CA HIS A 77 5.55 -19.60 -8.20
C HIS A 77 5.02 -20.25 -9.47
N ARG A 78 4.00 -19.68 -10.11
CA ARG A 78 3.29 -20.33 -11.22
C ARG A 78 3.87 -20.03 -12.60
N LYS A 79 4.85 -19.10 -12.70
CA LYS A 79 5.38 -18.57 -13.97
C LYS A 79 4.29 -18.09 -14.96
N THR A 80 3.06 -17.93 -14.50
CA THR A 80 1.94 -17.50 -15.31
C THR A 80 1.99 -15.99 -15.43
N HIS A 81 2.21 -15.50 -16.65
CA HIS A 81 1.88 -14.14 -17.04
C HIS A 81 0.35 -14.01 -17.13
N MET A 82 -0.33 -14.07 -15.97
CA MET A 82 -1.76 -13.77 -15.94
C MET A 82 -1.95 -12.33 -16.40
N GLN A 83 -2.74 -12.15 -17.47
CA GLN A 83 -3.27 -10.84 -17.83
C GLN A 83 -4.37 -10.52 -16.82
N LEU A 84 -4.00 -9.96 -15.68
CA LEU A 84 -4.95 -9.64 -14.59
C LEU A 84 -5.85 -8.43 -14.88
N GLY A 85 -5.58 -7.68 -15.96
CA GLY A 85 -6.27 -6.44 -16.30
C GLY A 85 -7.79 -6.42 -16.09
N PRO A 86 -8.58 -7.44 -16.50
CA PRO A 86 -10.02 -7.44 -16.26
C PRO A 86 -10.45 -7.89 -14.86
N TYR A 87 -9.59 -8.51 -14.04
CA TYR A 87 -9.92 -8.96 -12.68
C TYR A 87 -9.38 -8.00 -11.60
N ASP A 88 -8.47 -7.11 -11.96
CA ASP A 88 -7.89 -6.12 -11.05
C ASP A 88 -8.97 -5.22 -10.42
N TYR A 89 -9.92 -4.69 -11.20
CA TYR A 89 -10.97 -3.82 -10.64
C TYR A 89 -11.87 -4.54 -9.62
N GLN A 90 -12.07 -5.87 -9.78
CA GLN A 90 -12.88 -6.65 -8.84
C GLN A 90 -12.19 -6.78 -7.49
N ALA A 91 -10.88 -7.01 -7.49
CA ALA A 91 -10.09 -7.04 -6.26
C ALA A 91 -10.11 -5.68 -5.54
N TRP A 92 -10.07 -4.58 -6.29
CA TRP A 92 -10.15 -3.23 -5.72
C TRP A 92 -11.50 -2.96 -5.07
N ILE A 93 -12.61 -3.33 -5.71
CA ILE A 93 -13.95 -3.19 -5.13
C ILE A 93 -14.04 -3.99 -3.83
N ILE A 94 -13.50 -5.21 -3.79
CA ILE A 94 -13.47 -6.03 -2.57
C ILE A 94 -12.67 -5.33 -1.47
N ILE A 95 -11.48 -4.82 -1.76
CA ILE A 95 -10.63 -4.11 -0.79
C ILE A 95 -11.34 -2.87 -0.23
N ILE A 96 -11.95 -2.06 -1.10
CA ILE A 96 -12.70 -0.86 -0.70
C ILE A 96 -13.90 -1.24 0.16
N THR A 97 -14.64 -2.28 -0.22
CA THR A 97 -15.81 -2.76 0.52
C THR A 97 -15.42 -3.23 1.92
N ILE A 98 -14.33 -4.00 2.04
CA ILE A 98 -13.81 -4.45 3.35
C ILE A 98 -13.35 -3.25 4.19
N ALA A 99 -12.65 -2.28 3.60
CA ALA A 99 -12.21 -1.08 4.31
C ALA A 99 -13.39 -0.26 4.86
N LEU A 100 -14.44 -0.06 4.06
CA LEU A 100 -15.64 0.65 4.50
C LEU A 100 -16.42 -0.13 5.56
N ALA A 101 -16.56 -1.45 5.40
CA ALA A 101 -17.22 -2.29 6.39
C ALA A 101 -16.50 -2.23 7.74
N MET A 102 -15.17 -2.36 7.74
CA MET A 102 -14.36 -2.23 8.96
C MET A 102 -14.51 -0.86 9.61
N ALA A 103 -14.50 0.22 8.81
CA ALA A 103 -14.69 1.57 9.30
C ALA A 103 -16.07 1.78 9.95
N CYS A 104 -17.12 1.18 9.39
CA CYS A 104 -18.46 1.23 9.96
C CYS A 104 -18.56 0.43 11.27
N LEU A 105 -17.97 -0.76 11.33
CA LEU A 105 -18.03 -1.62 12.50
C LEU A 105 -17.31 -1.01 13.70
N CYS A 106 -16.12 -0.44 13.48
CA CYS A 106 -15.31 0.10 14.56
C CYS A 106 -15.62 1.56 14.90
N ARG A 107 -16.56 2.22 14.19
CA ARG A 107 -16.88 3.65 14.37
C ARG A 107 -17.17 4.03 15.82
N ASN A 108 -17.84 3.13 16.56
CA ASN A 108 -18.26 3.39 17.94
C ASN A 108 -17.13 3.22 18.96
N ASP A 109 -16.06 2.53 18.59
CA ASP A 109 -14.92 2.23 19.47
C ASP A 109 -13.82 3.31 19.37
N TYR A 110 -13.75 4.01 18.24
CA TYR A 110 -12.77 5.07 17.98
C TYR A 110 -13.30 6.48 18.36
N GLY A 111 -12.42 7.37 18.83
CA GLY A 111 -12.74 8.78 19.15
C GLY A 111 -12.92 9.13 20.63
N ASN A 112 -12.80 8.16 21.55
CA ASN A 112 -13.00 8.39 22.99
C ASN A 112 -11.69 8.44 23.82
N SER A 113 -10.53 8.52 23.17
CA SER A 113 -9.24 8.54 23.87
C SER A 113 -8.87 9.90 24.49
N GLU A 114 -7.90 9.85 25.40
CA GLU A 114 -7.37 10.99 26.16
C GLU A 114 -6.36 11.82 25.37
N TYR A 115 -5.61 11.21 24.42
CA TYR A 115 -4.51 11.86 23.71
C TYR A 115 -4.60 11.84 22.18
N TYR A 116 -5.40 10.95 21.59
CA TYR A 116 -5.42 10.71 20.14
C TYR A 116 -6.81 10.25 19.69
N CYS A 117 -7.30 10.70 18.53
CA CYS A 117 -8.66 10.35 18.13
C CYS A 117 -8.80 8.89 17.67
N THR A 118 -7.71 8.30 17.17
CA THR A 118 -7.69 6.94 16.62
C THR A 118 -7.02 5.93 17.55
N GLU A 119 -6.97 6.19 18.86
CA GLU A 119 -6.43 5.21 19.80
C GLU A 119 -7.39 4.02 19.93
N PRO A 120 -6.92 2.77 19.71
CA PRO A 120 -7.71 1.59 20.00
C PRO A 120 -8.04 1.53 21.50
N PRO A 121 -9.24 1.08 21.92
CA PRO A 121 -9.54 0.95 23.34
C PRO A 121 -8.56 -0.02 24.03
N ASP A 122 -7.92 0.44 25.10
CA ASP A 122 -6.89 -0.29 25.85
C ASP A 122 -7.37 -1.69 26.24
N GLY A 123 -6.58 -2.71 25.89
CA GLY A 123 -6.88 -4.11 26.24
C GLY A 123 -8.19 -4.66 25.66
N SER A 124 -8.82 -3.98 24.69
CA SER A 124 -10.04 -4.47 24.06
C SER A 124 -9.78 -5.65 23.13
N VAL A 125 -10.80 -6.50 22.96
CA VAL A 125 -10.77 -7.61 21.98
C VAL A 125 -10.56 -7.09 20.55
N ALA A 126 -11.09 -5.90 20.25
CA ALA A 126 -10.88 -5.24 18.95
C ALA A 126 -9.41 -4.89 18.71
N SER A 127 -8.72 -4.32 19.69
CA SER A 127 -7.29 -4.00 19.61
C SER A 127 -6.43 -5.25 19.40
N LEU A 128 -6.74 -6.33 20.12
CA LEU A 128 -6.10 -7.64 19.94
C LEU A 128 -6.33 -8.23 18.55
N PHE A 129 -7.57 -8.13 18.05
CA PHE A 129 -7.92 -8.60 16.71
C PHE A 129 -7.11 -7.85 15.64
N VAL A 130 -7.06 -6.51 15.71
CA VAL A 130 -6.31 -5.69 14.76
C VAL A 130 -4.81 -6.00 14.81
N ASP A 131 -4.22 -6.14 16.01
CA ASP A 131 -2.81 -6.50 16.19
C ASP A 131 -2.49 -7.87 15.55
N SER A 132 -3.38 -8.86 15.76
CA SER A 132 -3.22 -10.20 15.19
C SER A 132 -3.32 -10.20 13.66
N VAL A 133 -4.26 -9.45 13.07
CA VAL A 133 -4.41 -9.32 11.61
C VAL A 133 -3.17 -8.64 11.02
N LEU A 134 -2.63 -7.63 11.70
CA LEU A 134 -1.42 -6.96 11.27
C LEU A 134 -0.20 -7.88 11.32
N LEU A 135 -0.04 -8.66 12.39
CA LEU A 135 1.04 -9.64 12.50
C LEU A 135 0.98 -10.69 11.39
N VAL A 136 -0.20 -11.28 11.15
CA VAL A 136 -0.40 -12.25 10.06
C VAL A 136 -0.08 -11.62 8.71
N THR A 137 -0.51 -10.38 8.48
CA THR A 137 -0.21 -9.65 7.24
C THR A 137 1.29 -9.45 7.05
N LEU A 138 2.01 -9.03 8.09
CA LEU A 138 3.46 -8.86 8.05
C LEU A 138 4.16 -10.18 7.72
N LEU A 139 3.73 -11.30 8.32
CA LEU A 139 4.29 -12.63 8.03
C LEU A 139 4.04 -13.06 6.59
N VAL A 140 2.82 -12.86 6.06
CA VAL A 140 2.48 -13.18 4.67
C VAL A 140 3.36 -12.36 3.72
N VAL A 141 3.44 -11.03 3.91
CA VAL A 141 4.23 -10.16 3.04
C VAL A 141 5.73 -10.47 3.15
N ALA A 142 6.25 -10.71 4.35
CA ALA A 142 7.65 -11.09 4.57
C ALA A 142 8.00 -12.42 3.90
N SER A 143 7.13 -13.43 4.02
CA SER A 143 7.33 -14.72 3.35
C SER A 143 7.39 -14.55 1.82
N CYS A 144 6.49 -13.74 1.26
CA CYS A 144 6.48 -13.43 -0.16
C CYS A 144 7.73 -12.66 -0.61
N LEU A 145 8.18 -11.69 0.19
CA LEU A 145 9.41 -10.94 -0.08
C LEU A 145 10.63 -11.87 -0.13
N ILE A 146 10.76 -12.82 0.80
CA ILE A 146 11.86 -13.79 0.81
C ILE A 146 11.88 -14.61 -0.48
N LEU A 147 10.70 -15.06 -0.96
CA LEU A 147 10.58 -15.82 -2.20
C LEU A 147 10.99 -15.00 -3.43
N ILE A 148 10.54 -13.75 -3.51
CA ILE A 148 10.90 -12.83 -4.60
C ILE A 148 12.41 -12.58 -4.60
N ARG A 149 13.00 -12.27 -3.44
CA ARG A 149 14.45 -12.02 -3.29
C ARG A 149 15.28 -13.25 -3.68
N ARG A 150 14.86 -14.46 -3.26
CA ARG A 150 15.50 -15.72 -3.67
C ARG A 150 15.49 -15.91 -5.19
N LYS A 151 14.38 -15.59 -5.87
CA LYS A 151 14.30 -15.65 -7.33
C LYS A 151 15.24 -14.66 -8.00
N ILE A 152 15.26 -13.40 -7.55
CA ILE A 152 16.16 -12.35 -8.07
C ILE A 152 17.62 -12.79 -7.95
N TRP A 153 18.03 -13.25 -6.76
CA TRP A 153 19.39 -13.70 -6.51
C TRP A 153 19.80 -14.90 -7.37
N LYS A 154 18.88 -15.84 -7.62
CA LYS A 154 19.13 -16.96 -8.53
C LYS A 154 19.39 -16.48 -9.97
N ILE A 155 18.61 -15.51 -10.46
CA ILE A 155 18.79 -14.93 -11.79
C ILE A 155 20.15 -14.23 -11.88
N GLU A 156 20.49 -13.39 -10.89
CA GLU A 156 21.78 -12.67 -10.85
C GLU A 156 22.97 -13.61 -10.84
N ARG A 157 22.89 -14.70 -10.07
CA ARG A 157 23.96 -15.70 -10.05
C ARG A 157 24.15 -16.41 -11.39
N ASN A 158 23.07 -16.66 -12.12
CA ASN A 158 23.14 -17.29 -13.43
C ASN A 158 23.79 -16.34 -14.47
N VAL A 159 23.48 -15.03 -14.40
CA VAL A 159 24.13 -14.01 -15.23
C VAL A 159 25.63 -13.95 -14.94
N LEU A 160 26.03 -13.94 -13.66
CA LEU A 160 27.44 -13.96 -13.26
C LEU A 160 28.19 -15.22 -13.74
N ARG A 161 27.48 -16.33 -13.93
CA ARG A 161 28.02 -17.58 -14.50
C ARG A 161 28.03 -17.61 -16.03
N GLY A 162 27.85 -16.45 -16.69
CA GLY A 162 27.93 -16.34 -18.15
C GLY A 162 26.76 -16.97 -18.91
N HIS A 163 25.64 -17.27 -18.25
CA HIS A 163 24.46 -17.80 -18.96
C HIS A 163 23.73 -16.63 -19.65
N ALA A 164 23.57 -16.72 -20.97
CA ALA A 164 22.79 -15.76 -21.74
C ALA A 164 21.33 -15.77 -21.25
N MET A 165 20.79 -14.58 -20.95
CA MET A 165 19.40 -14.42 -20.51
C MET A 165 18.56 -13.88 -21.65
N ALA A 166 17.35 -14.44 -21.81
CA ALA A 166 16.35 -13.84 -22.68
C ALA A 166 15.94 -12.47 -22.13
N LYS A 167 15.62 -11.51 -23.03
CA LYS A 167 15.14 -10.17 -22.68
C LYS A 167 13.96 -10.18 -21.70
N SER A 168 13.03 -11.13 -21.87
CA SER A 168 11.88 -11.31 -20.97
C SER A 168 12.28 -11.60 -19.52
N VAL A 169 13.38 -12.32 -19.30
CA VAL A 169 13.88 -12.64 -17.95
C VAL A 169 14.50 -11.40 -17.30
N HIS A 170 15.08 -10.50 -18.11
CA HIS A 170 15.58 -9.21 -17.62
C HIS A 170 14.43 -8.31 -17.18
N ASP A 171 13.41 -8.14 -18.03
CA ASP A 171 12.20 -7.34 -17.72
C ASP A 171 11.49 -7.84 -16.44
N ASP A 172 11.34 -9.16 -16.31
CA ASP A 172 10.74 -9.80 -15.13
C ASP A 172 11.57 -9.55 -13.86
N ARG A 173 12.91 -9.59 -13.95
CA ARG A 173 13.82 -9.33 -12.83
C ARG A 173 13.70 -7.89 -12.35
N ASP A 174 13.69 -6.93 -13.28
CA ASP A 174 13.62 -5.51 -12.93
C ASP A 174 12.28 -5.18 -12.28
N THR A 175 11.18 -5.71 -12.82
CA THR A 175 9.85 -5.60 -12.22
C THR A 175 9.83 -6.21 -10.81
N ALA A 176 10.42 -7.40 -10.63
CA ALA A 176 10.51 -8.04 -9.32
C ALA A 176 11.33 -7.23 -8.31
N LYS A 177 12.40 -6.56 -8.75
CA LYS A 177 13.19 -5.65 -7.89
C LYS A 177 12.38 -4.45 -7.43
N LYS A 178 11.64 -3.82 -8.35
CA LYS A 178 10.72 -2.72 -8.02
C LYS A 178 9.74 -3.14 -6.93
N VAL A 179 9.01 -4.23 -7.17
CA VAL A 179 8.02 -4.76 -6.22
C VAL A 179 8.66 -5.15 -4.90
N ALA A 180 9.81 -5.81 -4.91
CA ALA A 180 10.55 -6.16 -3.69
C ALA A 180 10.97 -4.93 -2.88
N GLY A 181 11.31 -3.82 -3.55
CA GLY A 181 11.56 -2.53 -2.91
C GLY A 181 10.34 -2.03 -2.13
N TYR A 182 9.19 -1.92 -2.80
CA TYR A 182 7.94 -1.48 -2.18
C TYR A 182 7.52 -2.37 -1.00
N LEU A 183 7.60 -3.69 -1.14
CA LEU A 183 7.29 -4.63 -0.04
C LEU A 183 8.28 -4.49 1.14
N SER A 184 9.55 -4.14 0.88
CA SER A 184 10.54 -3.93 1.94
C SER A 184 10.19 -2.68 2.77
N VAL A 185 9.81 -1.58 2.11
CA VAL A 185 9.38 -0.34 2.78
C VAL A 185 8.08 -0.55 3.56
N PHE A 186 7.15 -1.34 3.01
CA PHE A 186 5.95 -1.75 3.73
C PHE A 186 6.30 -2.43 5.06
N ILE A 187 7.11 -3.49 5.04
CA ILE A 187 7.48 -4.19 6.27
C ILE A 187 8.10 -3.24 7.29
N LEU A 188 9.02 -2.35 6.84
CA LEU A 188 9.66 -1.39 7.72
C LEU A 188 8.65 -0.42 8.37
N LYS A 189 7.74 0.18 7.58
CA LYS A 189 6.69 1.07 8.07
C LYS A 189 5.78 0.37 9.09
N TRP A 190 5.33 -0.83 8.76
CA TRP A 190 4.29 -1.52 9.50
C TRP A 190 4.79 -2.24 10.75
N ILE A 191 6.09 -2.51 10.86
CA ILE A 191 6.72 -2.92 12.13
C ILE A 191 6.52 -1.85 13.20
N PHE A 192 6.71 -0.56 12.87
CA PHE A 192 6.50 0.53 13.84
C PHE A 192 5.04 0.60 14.31
N LEU A 193 4.10 0.46 13.38
CA LEU A 193 2.68 0.45 13.74
C LEU A 193 2.30 -0.77 14.57
N PHE A 194 2.84 -1.95 14.25
CA PHE A 194 2.66 -3.14 15.07
C PHE A 194 3.14 -2.91 16.51
N VAL A 195 4.33 -2.34 16.69
CA VAL A 195 4.85 -2.01 18.04
C VAL A 195 3.92 -1.04 18.79
N TYR A 196 3.36 -0.04 18.11
CA TYR A 196 2.40 0.90 18.71
C TYR A 196 1.11 0.20 19.18
N ILE A 197 0.53 -0.66 18.33
CA ILE A 197 -0.71 -1.38 18.66
C ILE A 197 -0.46 -2.39 19.78
N SER A 198 0.64 -3.17 19.69
CA SER A 198 1.04 -4.12 20.73
C SER A 198 1.27 -3.43 22.08
N ALA A 199 1.88 -2.23 22.10
CA ALA A 199 2.03 -1.44 23.33
C ALA A 199 0.67 -1.02 23.92
N SER A 200 -0.30 -0.67 23.06
CA SER A 200 -1.65 -0.30 23.49
C SER A 200 -2.45 -1.52 23.97
N VAL A 201 -2.26 -2.69 23.37
CA VAL A 201 -2.77 -3.98 23.86
C VAL A 201 -2.21 -4.31 25.24
N ALA A 202 -0.93 -4.05 25.47
CA ALA A 202 -0.26 -4.20 26.76
C ALA A 202 -0.64 -3.09 27.78
N GLN A 203 -1.57 -2.21 27.44
CA GLN A 203 -2.03 -1.09 28.26
C GLN A 203 -0.93 -0.08 28.63
N ASP A 204 0.12 0.06 27.81
CA ASP A 204 1.12 1.11 27.99
C ASP A 204 0.55 2.46 27.53
N ARG A 205 0.46 3.42 28.45
CA ARG A 205 -0.05 4.78 28.21
C ARG A 205 1.03 5.83 28.01
N LYS A 206 2.30 5.43 27.97
CA LYS A 206 3.42 6.37 27.89
C LYS A 206 3.50 7.04 26.52
N PHE A 207 4.00 8.28 26.51
CA PHE A 207 4.12 9.10 25.31
C PHE A 207 4.98 8.48 24.19
N TRP A 208 5.96 7.63 24.52
CA TRP A 208 6.90 7.05 23.54
C TRP A 208 6.19 6.25 22.42
N LYS A 209 5.03 5.64 22.69
CA LYS A 209 4.28 4.90 21.68
C LYS A 209 3.79 5.81 20.55
N TYR A 210 3.38 7.04 20.86
CA TYR A 210 2.97 8.03 19.87
C TYR A 210 4.14 8.57 19.05
N LEU A 211 5.34 8.64 19.64
CA LEU A 211 6.56 8.96 18.91
C LEU A 211 6.87 7.88 17.87
N ILE A 212 6.71 6.61 18.21
CA ILE A 212 6.87 5.50 17.26
C ILE A 212 5.83 5.56 16.14
N LEU A 213 4.56 5.84 16.48
CA LEU A 213 3.50 6.02 15.49
C LEU A 213 3.84 7.14 14.50
N ALA A 214 4.28 8.30 15.00
CA ALA A 214 4.69 9.43 14.18
C ALA A 214 5.89 9.07 13.28
N ILE A 215 6.92 8.43 13.82
CA ILE A 215 8.09 8.00 13.05
C ILE A 215 7.66 7.02 11.96
N GLY A 216 6.94 5.95 12.32
CA GLY A 216 6.56 4.90 11.38
C GLY A 216 5.73 5.41 10.21
N THR A 217 4.71 6.23 10.50
CA THR A 217 3.82 6.79 9.47
C THR A 217 4.54 7.75 8.53
N ASN A 218 5.47 8.56 9.03
CA ASN A 218 6.18 9.56 8.22
C ASN A 218 7.34 8.96 7.41
N PHE A 219 8.19 8.14 8.04
CA PHE A 219 9.30 7.50 7.34
C PHE A 219 8.79 6.60 6.21
N GLY A 220 7.71 5.87 6.45
CA GLY A 220 7.09 5.04 5.41
C GLY A 220 6.75 5.81 4.14
N SER A 221 6.09 6.96 4.28
CA SER A 221 5.70 7.80 3.13
C SER A 221 6.89 8.41 2.41
N ILE A 222 7.92 8.84 3.15
CA ILE A 222 9.19 9.33 2.56
C ILE A 222 9.87 8.22 1.75
N PHE A 223 9.99 7.01 2.30
CA PHE A 223 10.61 5.90 1.60
C PHE A 223 9.81 5.46 0.37
N THR A 224 8.47 5.46 0.43
CA THR A 224 7.62 5.20 -0.73
C THR A 224 7.84 6.23 -1.83
N ALA A 225 7.96 7.53 -1.48
CA ALA A 225 8.25 8.60 -2.44
C ALA A 225 9.67 8.48 -3.05
N ILE A 226 10.67 8.10 -2.26
CA ILE A 226 12.03 7.83 -2.75
C ILE A 226 12.01 6.67 -3.74
N LEU A 227 11.35 5.55 -3.42
CA LEU A 227 11.24 4.41 -4.32
C LEU A 227 10.51 4.76 -5.62
N PHE A 228 9.43 5.53 -5.54
CA PHE A 228 8.74 6.04 -6.72
C PHE A 228 9.69 6.87 -7.60
N THR A 229 10.46 7.78 -7.00
CA THR A 229 11.43 8.60 -7.74
C THR A 229 12.52 7.76 -8.40
N ILE A 230 13.05 6.75 -7.70
CA ILE A 230 14.09 5.84 -8.24
C ILE A 230 13.54 4.97 -9.37
N HIS A 231 12.31 4.49 -9.26
CA HIS A 231 11.75 3.50 -10.18
C HIS A 231 11.01 4.08 -11.37
N GLU A 232 10.39 5.25 -11.21
CA GLU A 232 9.58 5.88 -12.23
C GLU A 232 10.23 7.16 -12.80
N GLY A 233 11.09 7.85 -12.04
CA GLY A 233 11.90 8.97 -12.52
C GLY A 233 11.10 10.19 -12.97
N TRP A 234 11.48 11.39 -12.51
CA TRP A 234 11.00 12.65 -13.10
C TRP A 234 11.67 12.99 -14.44
N THR A 235 12.49 12.09 -14.98
CA THR A 235 13.23 12.27 -16.23
C THR A 235 12.30 12.02 -17.42
N SER A 236 11.67 13.11 -17.86
CA SER A 236 11.29 13.40 -19.23
C SER A 236 11.37 12.24 -20.23
N LYS A 237 10.25 11.55 -20.45
CA LYS A 237 9.90 11.04 -21.79
C LYS A 237 9.61 12.22 -22.76
N VAL A 238 10.49 13.22 -22.79
CA VAL A 238 10.42 14.38 -23.71
C VAL A 238 11.50 14.26 -24.80
N ALA A 239 12.22 13.15 -24.86
CA ALA A 239 13.04 12.78 -26.00
C ALA A 239 12.51 11.49 -26.63
N ASP A 240 11.27 11.55 -27.13
CA ASP A 240 10.72 10.66 -28.17
C ASP A 240 9.40 11.25 -28.69
N SER A 241 9.37 12.57 -28.93
CA SER A 241 8.31 13.21 -29.71
C SER A 241 8.60 12.99 -31.21
N SER A 242 8.53 11.73 -31.63
CA SER A 242 8.35 11.37 -33.04
C SER A 242 7.75 9.97 -33.14
N LEU A 243 6.52 9.79 -32.65
CA LEU A 243 5.47 8.98 -33.30
C LEU A 243 4.12 9.16 -32.55
N PRO A 244 2.97 9.22 -33.23
CA PRO A 244 1.71 9.69 -32.65
C PRO A 244 0.87 8.61 -31.97
N ASN A 245 0.19 9.04 -30.90
CA ASN A 245 -1.13 8.63 -30.39
C ASN A 245 -1.41 7.13 -30.15
N ASP A 246 -1.50 6.71 -28.88
CA ASP A 246 -2.78 6.53 -28.18
C ASP A 246 -2.62 5.74 -26.86
N ILE A 247 -3.61 5.92 -25.96
CA ILE A 247 -3.84 5.27 -24.66
C ILE A 247 -3.31 6.05 -23.45
N THR A 248 -3.96 7.19 -23.20
CA THR A 248 -4.15 7.74 -21.85
C THR A 248 -5.30 6.99 -21.16
N CYS A 249 -5.04 6.46 -19.96
CA CYS A 249 -6.08 6.00 -19.03
C CYS A 249 -6.93 7.20 -18.59
N ALA A 250 -8.10 7.42 -19.20
CA ALA A 250 -9.31 7.93 -18.56
C ALA A 250 -10.46 8.05 -19.56
N THR A 251 -11.58 7.41 -19.22
CA THR A 251 -12.94 7.97 -19.12
C THR A 251 -13.96 6.96 -19.66
N MET A 252 -14.71 6.36 -18.73
CA MET A 252 -16.02 5.79 -19.03
C MET A 252 -16.91 6.92 -19.55
N SER A 253 -17.38 6.83 -20.79
CA SER A 253 -18.66 7.41 -21.15
C SER A 253 -19.40 6.44 -22.08
N SER A 254 -20.53 5.99 -21.58
CA SER A 254 -21.60 5.34 -22.32
C SER A 254 -22.05 6.21 -23.49
N THR A 255 -22.25 5.60 -24.66
CA THR A 255 -23.38 5.96 -25.52
C THR A 255 -23.74 4.79 -26.43
N SER A 256 -24.90 4.22 -26.12
CA SER A 256 -25.77 3.50 -27.02
C SER A 256 -26.23 4.39 -28.18
N GLY A 257 -26.39 3.82 -29.37
CA GLY A 257 -27.17 4.43 -30.45
C GLY A 257 -26.72 3.96 -31.83
N GLY A 258 -27.49 3.07 -32.44
CA GLY A 258 -27.27 2.65 -33.82
C GLY A 258 -27.63 3.72 -34.86
N VAL A 259 -27.30 3.45 -36.12
CA VAL A 259 -28.21 3.43 -37.30
C VAL A 259 -27.38 3.27 -38.59
N SER A 260 -27.89 2.34 -39.40
CA SER A 260 -27.78 2.01 -40.82
C SER A 260 -27.08 2.90 -41.86
N SER A 261 -26.73 2.19 -42.95
CA SER A 261 -26.70 2.57 -44.39
C SER A 261 -25.59 3.54 -44.83
N THR A 262 -24.87 3.32 -45.93
CA THR A 262 -25.10 2.59 -47.19
C THR A 262 -23.80 1.95 -47.69
#